data_AF-X6NGT6-F1
#
_entry.id   AF-X6NGT6-F1
#
_cell.length_a   1.000
_cell.length_b   1.000
_cell.length_c   1.000
_cell.angle_alpha   90.00
_cell.angle_beta   90.00
_cell.angle_gamma   90.00
#
_symmetry.space_group_name_H-M   'P 1'
#
loop_
_entity.id
_entity.type
_entity.pdbx_description
1 polymer ?
#
loop_
_entity_poly.entity_id
_entity_poly.type
_entity_poly.pdbx_seq_one_letter_code
_entity_poly.pdbx_strand_id
1 'polypeptide(L)'
;MKNNTKESDNEGVWITVSGEASERSTEKDNLLHKNPFLKTEKESKDACEQNGEQEKQNARLQDFLHAIIKPPSENRSHTDSILSLSITHRNRPQLQELTHEYEDFCKTYQTKQTGIDHTRTHLTFQLFDELIRECAIDCSERGLMMVRVRDEAKMTLDAYQMLFSLNKGTFTTKSDHSLRSLAEQNQRLLNATEKKRALQSQILHYKNLMANTEKTMEMLRNSHKQTLLNHEKSLRVLIFYFLDITVLFSQKKTKTKTKKAEEQLQALLEAVKVQGGSLLRKKTAHNASRGTSGSTRTRKHATRTSIFNGVYTSSN
;
A
#
# COMPACT_ATOMS: atom_id res chain seq x y z
N MET A 1 29.91 22.89 21.95
CA MET A 1 30.45 22.99 20.58
C MET A 1 29.36 22.54 19.63
N LYS A 2 29.00 23.41 18.69
CA LYS A 2 27.69 23.44 18.00
C LYS A 2 27.61 22.39 16.90
N ASN A 3 26.43 21.76 16.81
CA ASN A 3 26.06 20.79 15.79
C ASN A 3 25.81 21.49 14.44
N ASN A 4 26.21 20.80 13.38
CA ASN A 4 26.15 21.23 11.99
C ASN A 4 24.81 20.80 11.39
N THR A 5 23.83 21.71 11.36
CA THR A 5 22.58 21.55 10.61
C THR A 5 22.71 22.40 9.36
N LYS A 6 22.90 21.79 8.20
CA LYS A 6 22.81 22.47 6.91
C LYS A 6 21.32 22.57 6.54
N GLU A 7 20.69 23.62 7.03
CA GLU A 7 19.43 24.12 6.48
C GLU A 7 19.81 24.88 5.20
N SER A 8 19.45 24.31 4.05
CA SER A 8 19.59 24.97 2.76
C SER A 8 18.42 25.92 2.61
N ASP A 9 18.67 27.20 2.84
CA ASP A 9 17.77 28.29 2.48
C ASP A 9 17.57 28.27 0.97
N ASN A 10 16.45 27.68 0.55
CA ASN A 10 15.95 27.76 -0.81
C ASN A 10 15.21 29.09 -0.91
N GLU A 11 15.97 30.20 -0.96
CA GLU A 11 15.42 31.49 -1.35
C GLU A 11 14.91 31.35 -2.79
N GLY A 12 13.59 31.34 -2.91
CA GLY A 12 12.90 31.32 -4.19
C GLY A 12 13.41 32.47 -5.03
N VAL A 13 14.15 32.12 -6.09
CA VAL A 13 14.42 33.01 -7.22
C VAL A 13 13.06 33.32 -7.84
N TRP A 14 12.45 34.40 -7.39
CA TRP A 14 11.41 35.08 -8.15
C TRP A 14 12.09 35.57 -9.41
N ILE A 15 12.01 34.78 -10.48
CA ILE A 15 12.25 35.28 -11.83
C ILE A 15 11.13 36.30 -12.06
N THR A 16 11.41 37.55 -11.73
CA THR A 16 10.68 38.68 -12.28
C THR A 16 10.95 38.63 -13.78
N VAL A 17 10.06 37.95 -14.50
CA VAL A 17 9.92 38.15 -15.94
C VAL A 17 9.40 39.57 -16.06
N SER A 18 10.33 40.51 -16.14
CA SER A 18 10.09 41.89 -16.51
C SER A 18 9.26 41.86 -17.77
N GLY A 19 7.97 42.16 -17.62
CA GLY A 19 7.02 42.22 -18.70
C GLY A 19 7.41 43.35 -19.63
N GLU A 20 8.10 43.02 -20.73
CA GLU A 20 7.95 43.73 -22.00
C GLU A 20 6.55 43.43 -22.55
N ALA A 21 5.54 43.88 -21.82
CA ALA A 21 4.14 43.81 -22.17
C ALA A 21 3.65 45.25 -22.34
N SER A 22 3.88 45.85 -23.51
CA SER A 22 3.18 47.11 -23.84
C SER A 22 2.97 47.39 -25.32
N GLU A 23 3.60 46.67 -26.26
CA GLU A 23 3.36 46.94 -27.70
C GLU A 23 2.97 45.69 -28.52
N ARG A 24 3.33 44.48 -28.08
CA ARG A 24 3.03 43.24 -28.83
C ARG A 24 1.63 42.65 -28.54
N SER A 25 0.99 43.08 -27.45
CA SER A 25 -0.40 42.72 -27.12
C SER A 25 -1.40 43.50 -27.98
N THR A 26 -1.18 44.81 -28.16
CA THR A 26 -2.12 45.69 -28.88
C THR A 26 -2.30 45.31 -30.35
N GLU A 27 -1.26 44.82 -31.02
CA GLU A 27 -1.33 44.43 -32.44
C GLU A 27 -2.01 43.06 -32.65
N LYS A 28 -1.83 42.12 -31.71
CA LYS A 28 -2.57 40.84 -31.70
C LYS A 28 -4.04 41.02 -31.32
N ASP A 29 -4.32 41.95 -30.40
CA ASP A 29 -5.67 42.29 -29.95
C ASP A 29 -6.44 43.08 -31.04
N ASN A 30 -5.75 43.85 -31.89
CA ASN A 30 -6.36 44.57 -33.03
C ASN A 30 -7.02 43.64 -34.06
N LEU A 31 -6.53 42.40 -34.19
CA LEU A 31 -7.10 41.39 -35.09
C LEU A 31 -8.48 40.91 -34.59
N LEU A 32 -8.76 41.04 -33.29
CA LEU A 32 -10.05 40.69 -32.70
C LEU A 32 -11.14 41.71 -33.06
N HIS A 33 -10.75 42.95 -33.39
CA HIS A 33 -11.68 44.08 -33.47
C HIS A 33 -11.93 44.60 -34.90
N LYS A 34 -11.07 44.28 -35.87
CA LYS A 34 -11.27 44.63 -37.29
C LYS A 34 -10.92 43.44 -38.20
N ASN A 35 -11.82 43.12 -39.14
CA ASN A 35 -11.54 42.16 -40.20
C ASN A 35 -10.73 42.88 -41.30
N PRO A 36 -9.46 42.49 -41.55
CA PRO A 36 -8.61 43.17 -42.52
C PRO A 36 -8.98 42.87 -43.98
N PHE A 37 -9.69 41.77 -44.24
CA PHE A 37 -10.00 41.31 -45.59
C PHE A 37 -11.31 41.89 -46.13
N LEU A 38 -12.21 42.34 -45.25
CA LEU A 38 -13.52 42.86 -45.65
C LEU A 38 -13.37 44.18 -46.39
N LYS A 39 -13.82 44.19 -47.65
CA LYS A 39 -13.82 45.39 -48.46
C LYS A 39 -14.90 46.36 -47.99
N THR A 40 -14.50 47.54 -47.55
CA THR A 40 -15.39 48.61 -47.08
C THR A 40 -15.30 49.82 -47.98
N GLU A 41 -16.41 50.54 -48.11
CA GLU A 41 -16.48 51.84 -48.78
C GLU A 41 -16.79 52.91 -47.73
N LYS A 42 -16.18 54.09 -47.86
CA LYS A 42 -16.59 55.27 -47.11
C LYS A 42 -17.70 55.95 -47.89
N GLU A 43 -18.81 56.29 -47.25
CA GLU A 43 -19.88 57.08 -47.88
C GLU A 43 -19.34 58.44 -48.34
N SER A 44 -18.94 58.56 -49.60
CA SER A 44 -18.74 59.85 -50.25
C SER A 44 -20.08 60.30 -50.79
N LYS A 45 -20.70 61.26 -50.10
CA LYS A 45 -21.80 62.06 -50.64
C LYS A 45 -21.24 62.89 -51.79
N ASP A 46 -21.24 62.38 -53.02
CA ASP A 46 -21.26 63.20 -54.24
C ASP A 46 -21.41 62.30 -55.49
N ALA A 47 -22.38 62.68 -56.33
CA ALA A 47 -22.54 62.46 -57.77
C ALA A 47 -23.54 61.41 -58.31
N CYS A 48 -24.52 61.99 -59.01
CA CYS A 48 -25.13 61.61 -60.30
C CYS A 48 -26.34 60.65 -60.33
N GLU A 49 -27.52 61.27 -60.32
CA GLU A 49 -28.86 60.69 -60.50
C GLU A 49 -29.11 60.20 -61.94
N GLN A 50 -28.68 59.01 -62.36
CA GLN A 50 -29.28 58.30 -63.52
C GLN A 50 -29.07 56.77 -63.43
N ASN A 51 -29.85 56.07 -62.59
CA ASN A 51 -30.38 54.70 -62.81
C ASN A 51 -31.13 54.16 -61.55
N GLY A 52 -32.31 54.70 -61.29
CA GLY A 52 -33.03 54.49 -60.02
C GLY A 52 -33.52 53.06 -59.70
N GLU A 53 -33.46 52.10 -60.63
CA GLU A 53 -33.78 50.69 -60.35
C GLU A 53 -32.57 49.88 -59.89
N GLN A 54 -31.40 50.10 -60.49
CA GLN A 54 -30.15 49.45 -60.09
C GLN A 54 -29.67 49.96 -58.74
N GLU A 55 -29.83 51.26 -58.46
CA GLU A 55 -29.53 51.83 -57.13
C GLU A 55 -30.40 51.21 -56.03
N LYS A 56 -31.68 50.94 -56.30
CA LYS A 56 -32.57 50.26 -55.35
C LYS A 56 -32.17 48.81 -55.11
N GLN A 57 -31.74 48.10 -56.16
CA GLN A 57 -31.24 46.72 -56.02
C GLN A 57 -29.92 46.68 -55.22
N ASN A 58 -29.02 47.63 -55.47
CA ASN A 58 -27.77 47.79 -54.75
C ASN A 58 -28.00 48.14 -53.26
N ALA A 59 -28.93 49.03 -52.95
CA ALA A 59 -29.31 49.34 -51.57
C ALA A 59 -29.86 48.11 -50.84
N ARG A 60 -30.75 47.34 -51.48
CA ARG A 60 -31.27 46.08 -50.90
C ARG A 60 -30.17 45.05 -50.66
N LEU A 61 -29.19 44.97 -51.56
CA LEU A 61 -28.05 44.08 -51.41
C LEU A 61 -27.13 44.54 -50.28
N GLN A 62 -26.91 45.84 -50.10
CA GLN A 62 -26.19 46.36 -48.93
C GLN A 62 -26.89 46.02 -47.62
N ASP A 63 -28.20 46.27 -47.53
CA ASP A 63 -28.99 45.93 -46.34
C ASP A 63 -28.88 44.44 -46.01
N PHE A 64 -28.92 43.59 -47.05
CA PHE A 64 -28.72 42.15 -46.93
C PHE A 64 -27.31 41.78 -46.43
N LEU A 65 -26.27 42.39 -47.01
CA LEU A 65 -24.88 42.17 -46.58
C LEU A 65 -24.66 42.60 -45.13
N HIS A 66 -25.22 43.73 -44.71
CA HIS A 66 -25.17 44.22 -43.33
C HIS A 66 -25.92 43.31 -42.35
N ALA A 67 -27.00 42.67 -42.79
CA ALA A 67 -27.74 41.71 -41.98
C ALA A 67 -26.96 40.40 -41.74
N ILE A 68 -26.11 40.00 -42.69
CA ILE A 68 -25.39 38.73 -42.66
C ILE A 68 -24.00 38.83 -42.04
N ILE A 69 -23.27 39.89 -42.39
CA ILE A 69 -21.92 40.15 -41.91
C ILE A 69 -21.99 41.42 -41.09
N LYS A 70 -21.58 41.34 -39.82
CA LYS A 70 -21.50 42.52 -38.98
C LYS A 70 -20.53 43.51 -39.63
N PRO A 71 -20.96 44.74 -39.98
CA PRO A 71 -20.06 45.71 -40.58
C PRO A 71 -18.95 46.05 -39.58
N PRO A 72 -17.71 46.22 -40.05
CA PRO A 72 -16.60 46.60 -39.19
C PRO A 72 -16.84 48.00 -38.63
N SER A 73 -16.84 48.12 -37.30
CA SER A 73 -16.93 49.41 -36.62
C SER A 73 -15.53 50.01 -36.44
N GLU A 74 -15.32 51.23 -36.92
CA GLU A 74 -14.08 51.94 -36.69
C GLU A 74 -14.06 52.58 -35.30
N ASN A 75 -13.55 51.87 -34.29
CA ASN A 75 -13.28 52.46 -32.97
C ASN A 75 -12.02 53.34 -33.01
N ARG A 76 -12.11 54.50 -33.64
CA ARG A 76 -11.12 55.57 -33.51
C ARG A 76 -11.85 56.90 -33.26
N SER A 77 -12.07 57.19 -31.97
CA SER A 77 -12.46 58.50 -31.43
C SER A 77 -13.84 59.07 -31.84
N HIS A 78 -14.81 58.98 -30.91
CA HIS A 78 -16.03 59.80 -30.75
C HIS A 78 -16.99 60.07 -31.93
N THR A 79 -16.79 59.48 -33.10
CA THR A 79 -17.81 59.38 -34.15
C THR A 79 -17.83 57.96 -34.67
N ASP A 80 -18.88 57.20 -34.32
CA ASP A 80 -19.12 55.85 -34.83
C ASP A 80 -19.56 55.94 -36.31
N SER A 81 -18.60 56.14 -37.21
CA SER A 81 -18.84 56.03 -38.64
C SER A 81 -19.00 54.55 -38.97
N ILE A 82 -20.24 54.13 -39.24
CA ILE A 82 -20.51 52.78 -39.73
C ILE A 82 -19.93 52.70 -41.15
N LEU A 83 -18.91 51.86 -41.33
CA LEU A 83 -18.37 51.59 -42.66
C LEU A 83 -19.34 50.68 -43.41
N SER A 84 -19.72 51.05 -44.63
CA SER A 84 -20.60 50.23 -45.46
C SER A 84 -19.78 49.14 -46.16
N LEU A 85 -20.42 47.98 -46.37
CA LEU A 85 -19.79 46.88 -47.09
C LEU A 85 -19.82 47.21 -48.58
N SER A 86 -18.68 47.03 -49.25
CA SER A 86 -18.56 47.22 -50.70
C SER A 86 -19.47 46.25 -51.44
N ILE A 87 -20.22 46.75 -52.42
CA ILE A 87 -21.05 45.94 -53.34
C ILE A 87 -20.24 45.48 -54.55
N THR A 88 -19.04 46.05 -54.77
CA THR A 88 -18.21 45.68 -55.92
C THR A 88 -17.66 44.25 -55.78
N HIS A 89 -17.85 43.45 -56.82
CA HIS A 89 -17.27 42.11 -56.94
C HIS A 89 -15.77 42.19 -57.24
N ARG A 90 -14.98 41.26 -56.71
CA ARG A 90 -13.54 41.18 -57.02
C ARG A 90 -13.26 40.49 -58.35
N ASN A 91 -12.40 41.09 -59.16
CA ASN A 91 -11.87 40.47 -60.38
C ASN A 91 -10.82 39.39 -60.05
N ARG A 92 -10.54 38.49 -61.01
CA ARG A 92 -9.50 37.44 -60.87
C ARG A 92 -8.13 37.93 -60.31
N PRO A 93 -7.53 39.04 -60.78
CA PRO A 93 -6.29 39.54 -60.17
C PRO A 93 -6.47 40.01 -58.72
N GLN A 94 -7.61 40.63 -58.39
CA GLN A 94 -7.91 41.07 -57.02
C GLN A 94 -8.11 39.89 -56.05
N LEU A 95 -8.57 38.74 -56.56
CA LEU A 95 -8.65 37.51 -55.77
C LEU A 95 -7.25 36.91 -55.51
N GLN A 96 -6.32 37.06 -56.46
CA GLN A 96 -4.92 36.68 -56.25
C GLN A 96 -4.25 37.59 -55.21
N GLU A 97 -4.52 38.89 -55.26
CA GLU A 97 -4.08 39.86 -54.24
C GLU A 97 -4.61 39.47 -52.85
N LEU A 98 -5.90 39.12 -52.73
CA LEU A 98 -6.49 38.67 -51.46
C LEU A 98 -5.81 37.40 -50.93
N THR A 99 -5.45 36.47 -51.82
CA THR A 99 -4.72 35.26 -51.45
C THR A 99 -3.32 35.59 -50.93
N HIS A 100 -2.60 36.48 -51.62
CA HIS A 100 -1.29 36.96 -51.18
C HIS A 100 -1.36 37.69 -49.85
N GLU A 101 -2.35 38.55 -49.65
CA GLU A 101 -2.58 39.28 -48.40
C GLU A 101 -2.79 38.31 -47.22
N TYR A 102 -3.61 37.27 -47.42
CA TYR A 102 -3.79 36.22 -46.41
C TYR A 102 -2.48 35.49 -46.08
N GLU A 103 -1.70 35.13 -47.10
CA GLU A 103 -0.39 34.50 -46.91
C GLU A 103 0.59 35.41 -46.16
N ASP A 104 0.61 36.69 -46.49
CA ASP A 104 1.49 37.68 -45.87
C ASP A 104 1.10 37.95 -44.41
N PHE A 105 -0.19 37.98 -44.09
CA PHE A 105 -0.65 37.97 -42.69
C PHE A 105 -0.23 36.68 -41.98
N CYS A 106 -0.38 35.52 -42.61
CA CYS A 106 0.05 34.25 -42.02
C CYS A 106 1.55 34.22 -41.71
N LYS A 107 2.38 34.82 -42.58
CA LYS A 107 3.84 34.98 -42.37
C LYS A 107 4.14 35.97 -41.27
N THR A 108 3.49 37.14 -41.29
CA THR A 108 3.69 38.22 -40.31
C THR A 108 3.37 37.75 -38.89
N TYR A 109 2.27 37.00 -38.73
CA TYR A 109 1.87 36.44 -37.44
C TYR A 109 2.54 35.09 -37.11
N GLN A 110 3.46 34.62 -37.97
CA GLN A 110 4.21 33.37 -37.80
C GLN A 110 3.30 32.18 -37.49
N THR A 111 2.18 32.10 -38.23
CA THR A 111 1.20 31.03 -38.03
C THR A 111 1.77 29.66 -38.39
N LYS A 112 1.27 28.61 -37.73
CA LYS A 112 1.74 27.25 -37.99
C LYS A 112 1.20 26.76 -39.34
N GLN A 113 2.08 26.17 -40.15
CA GLN A 113 1.72 25.54 -41.42
C GLN A 113 0.94 24.23 -41.22
N THR A 114 1.22 23.52 -40.13
CA THR A 114 0.56 22.25 -39.77
C THR A 114 0.09 22.26 -38.31
N GLY A 115 -1.01 21.56 -38.05
CA GLY A 115 -1.63 21.50 -36.72
C GLY A 115 -2.63 22.63 -36.44
N ILE A 116 -3.10 22.69 -35.19
CA ILE A 116 -4.10 23.67 -34.74
C ILE A 116 -3.39 24.97 -34.33
N ASP A 117 -3.81 26.08 -34.91
CA ASP A 117 -3.32 27.42 -34.58
C ASP A 117 -4.47 28.43 -34.56
N HIS A 118 -4.66 29.08 -33.41
CA HIS A 118 -5.80 29.95 -33.16
C HIS A 118 -5.77 31.20 -34.06
N THR A 119 -4.60 31.79 -34.28
CA THR A 119 -4.45 32.98 -35.13
C THR A 119 -4.80 32.66 -36.59
N ARG A 120 -4.34 31.51 -37.08
CA ARG A 120 -4.66 31.05 -38.43
C ARG A 120 -6.15 30.74 -38.59
N THR A 121 -6.76 30.07 -37.61
CA THR A 121 -8.20 29.82 -37.59
C THR A 121 -8.99 31.13 -37.64
N HIS A 122 -8.57 32.13 -36.86
CA HIS A 122 -9.20 33.45 -36.87
C HIS A 122 -9.07 34.17 -38.22
N LEU A 123 -7.86 34.24 -38.78
CA LEU A 123 -7.63 34.80 -40.13
C LEU A 123 -8.45 34.08 -41.20
N THR A 124 -8.58 32.76 -41.09
CA THR A 124 -9.40 31.95 -42.01
C THR A 124 -10.88 32.32 -41.92
N PHE A 125 -11.42 32.51 -40.70
CA PHE A 125 -12.80 32.95 -40.54
C PHE A 125 -13.03 34.38 -41.04
N GLN A 126 -12.07 35.27 -40.83
CA GLN A 126 -12.12 36.63 -41.37
C GLN A 126 -12.11 36.64 -42.91
N LEU A 127 -11.27 35.81 -43.53
CA LEU A 127 -11.28 35.60 -44.97
C LEU A 127 -12.59 34.96 -45.45
N PHE A 128 -13.16 34.05 -44.67
CA PHE A 128 -14.44 33.41 -45.00
C PHE A 128 -15.61 34.40 -45.03
N ASP A 129 -15.60 35.42 -44.17
CA ASP A 129 -16.60 36.49 -44.22
C ASP A 129 -16.49 37.30 -45.53
N GLU A 130 -15.27 37.56 -46.03
CA GLU A 130 -15.09 38.19 -47.36
C GLU A 130 -15.56 37.27 -48.50
N LEU A 131 -15.33 35.96 -48.40
CA LEU A 131 -15.88 35.00 -49.38
C LEU A 131 -17.41 34.95 -49.35
N ILE A 132 -18.03 35.07 -48.17
CA ILE A 132 -19.48 35.19 -48.04
C ILE A 132 -19.97 36.48 -48.72
N ARG A 133 -19.26 37.61 -48.53
CA ARG A 133 -19.59 38.88 -49.20
C ARG A 133 -19.59 38.72 -50.72
N GLU A 134 -18.52 38.14 -51.28
CA GLU A 134 -18.42 37.91 -52.73
C GLU A 134 -19.52 36.98 -53.25
N CYS A 135 -19.76 35.85 -52.57
CA CYS A 135 -20.81 34.92 -52.96
C CYS A 135 -22.22 35.52 -52.83
N ALA A 136 -22.45 36.39 -51.84
CA ALA A 136 -23.71 37.08 -51.63
C ALA A 136 -23.99 38.15 -52.69
N ILE A 137 -22.94 38.80 -53.20
CA ILE A 137 -23.03 39.74 -54.33
C ILE A 137 -23.44 39.00 -55.61
N ASP A 138 -22.85 37.82 -55.85
CA ASP A 138 -23.22 36.98 -57.00
C ASP A 138 -24.67 36.47 -56.88
N CYS A 139 -24.99 35.83 -55.76
CA CYS A 139 -26.31 35.27 -55.46
C CYS A 139 -26.57 35.31 -53.95
N SER A 140 -27.53 36.14 -53.53
CA SER A 140 -27.87 36.34 -52.11
C SER A 140 -28.17 35.03 -51.37
N GLU A 141 -28.91 34.11 -51.98
CA GLU A 141 -29.31 32.82 -51.41
C GLU A 141 -28.11 31.92 -51.14
N ARG A 142 -27.09 31.98 -52.00
CA ARG A 142 -25.83 31.24 -51.83
C ARG A 142 -25.02 31.82 -50.69
N GLY A 143 -24.95 33.15 -50.58
CA GLY A 143 -24.36 33.84 -49.44
C GLY A 143 -25.03 33.42 -48.12
N LEU A 144 -26.36 33.41 -48.07
CA LEU A 144 -27.12 32.98 -46.89
C LEU A 144 -26.85 31.51 -46.53
N MET A 145 -26.72 30.63 -47.52
CA MET A 145 -26.37 29.22 -47.29
C MET A 145 -24.95 29.10 -46.69
N MET A 146 -23.96 29.83 -47.22
CA MET A 146 -22.59 29.83 -46.71
C MET A 146 -22.50 30.27 -45.25
N VAL A 147 -23.36 31.21 -44.83
CA VAL A 147 -23.43 31.70 -43.45
C VAL A 147 -23.89 30.61 -42.49
N ARG A 148 -24.94 29.87 -42.88
CA ARG A 148 -25.40 28.73 -42.09
C ARG A 148 -24.31 27.66 -41.96
N VAL A 149 -23.58 27.39 -43.04
CA VAL A 149 -22.45 26.45 -43.02
C VAL A 149 -21.33 26.95 -42.11
N ARG A 150 -21.02 28.25 -42.13
CA ARG A 150 -20.03 28.89 -41.24
C ARG A 150 -20.43 28.71 -39.78
N ASP A 151 -21.68 29.01 -39.46
CA ASP A 151 -22.16 29.00 -38.07
C ASP A 151 -22.24 27.57 -37.53
N GLU A 152 -22.64 26.60 -38.35
CA GLU A 152 -22.56 25.17 -38.01
C GLU A 152 -21.10 24.71 -37.82
N ALA A 153 -20.18 25.13 -38.69
CA ALA A 153 -18.75 24.81 -38.56
C ALA A 153 -18.14 25.41 -37.28
N LYS A 154 -18.53 26.63 -36.90
CA LYS A 154 -18.12 27.26 -35.64
C LYS A 154 -18.71 26.51 -34.43
N MET A 155 -20.01 26.23 -34.45
CA MET A 155 -20.68 25.51 -33.36
C MET A 155 -20.08 24.11 -33.15
N THR A 156 -19.80 23.38 -34.23
CA THR A 156 -19.17 22.05 -34.15
C THR A 156 -17.72 22.13 -33.65
N LEU A 157 -16.96 23.14 -34.08
CA LEU A 157 -15.60 23.37 -33.58
C LEU A 157 -15.60 23.67 -32.07
N ASP A 158 -16.51 24.53 -31.61
CA ASP A 158 -16.65 24.89 -30.20
C ASP A 158 -17.06 23.68 -29.35
N ALA A 159 -17.96 22.84 -29.86
CA ALA A 159 -18.33 21.57 -29.23
C ALA A 159 -17.12 20.63 -29.09
N TYR A 160 -16.29 20.51 -30.13
CA TYR A 160 -15.07 19.70 -30.06
C TYR A 160 -14.05 20.26 -29.07
N GLN A 161 -13.88 21.59 -29.00
CA GLN A 161 -13.00 22.23 -28.03
C GLN A 161 -13.49 21.98 -26.59
N MET A 162 -14.80 22.04 -26.36
CA MET A 162 -15.41 21.72 -25.07
C MET A 162 -15.17 20.26 -24.69
N LEU A 163 -15.44 19.32 -25.60
CA LEU A 163 -15.21 17.89 -25.37
C LEU A 163 -13.73 17.59 -25.07
N PHE A 164 -12.81 18.22 -25.79
CA PHE A 164 -11.37 18.07 -25.54
C PHE A 164 -10.99 18.59 -24.16
N SER A 165 -11.50 19.76 -23.77
CA SER A 165 -11.25 20.38 -22.46
C SER A 165 -11.80 19.53 -21.32
N LEU A 166 -13.01 18.98 -21.49
CA LEU A 166 -13.63 18.06 -20.55
C LEU A 166 -12.81 16.76 -20.43
N ASN A 167 -12.44 16.15 -21.56
CA ASN A 167 -11.65 14.93 -21.57
C ASN A 167 -10.31 15.14 -20.84
N LYS A 168 -9.60 16.23 -21.16
CA LYS A 168 -8.36 16.62 -20.49
C LYS A 168 -8.54 16.73 -18.97
N GLY A 169 -9.61 17.39 -18.50
CA GLY A 169 -9.93 17.49 -17.07
C GLY A 169 -10.26 16.14 -16.42
N THR A 170 -10.99 15.27 -17.11
CA THR A 170 -11.27 13.91 -16.58
C THR A 170 -10.02 13.04 -16.50
N PHE A 171 -9.09 13.22 -17.43
CA PHE A 171 -7.84 12.46 -17.43
C PHE A 171 -6.93 12.89 -16.28
N THR A 172 -6.73 14.19 -16.08
CA THR A 172 -5.90 14.71 -14.98
C THR A 172 -6.46 14.30 -13.62
N THR A 173 -7.77 14.46 -13.40
CA THR A 173 -8.43 14.07 -12.15
C THR A 173 -8.33 12.57 -11.86
N LYS A 174 -8.48 11.71 -12.87
CA LYS A 174 -8.27 10.25 -12.72
C LYS A 174 -6.82 9.91 -12.39
N SER A 175 -5.87 10.56 -13.06
CA SER A 175 -4.44 10.41 -12.77
C SER A 175 -4.15 10.80 -11.31
N ASP A 176 -4.61 11.98 -10.89
CA ASP A 176 -4.42 12.48 -9.53
C ASP A 176 -5.07 11.58 -8.48
N HIS A 177 -6.27 11.06 -8.76
CA HIS A 177 -6.93 10.08 -7.89
C HIS A 177 -6.11 8.80 -7.76
N SER A 178 -5.57 8.27 -8.85
CA SER A 178 -4.74 7.06 -8.80
C SER A 178 -3.46 7.28 -8.00
N LEU A 179 -2.80 8.43 -8.15
CA LEU A 179 -1.63 8.82 -7.36
C LEU A 179 -1.95 8.93 -5.88
N ARG A 180 -3.07 9.56 -5.51
CA ARG A 180 -3.53 9.63 -4.11
C ARG A 180 -3.82 8.26 -3.52
N SER A 181 -4.53 7.40 -4.27
CA SER A 181 -4.83 6.03 -3.85
C SER A 181 -3.56 5.22 -3.61
N LEU A 182 -2.54 5.37 -4.47
CA LEU A 182 -1.25 4.71 -4.31
C LEU A 182 -0.51 5.20 -3.06
N ALA A 183 -0.50 6.51 -2.83
CA ALA A 183 0.12 7.11 -1.64
C ALA A 183 -0.53 6.57 -0.35
N GLU A 184 -1.86 6.49 -0.32
CA GLU A 184 -2.60 5.92 0.81
C GLU A 184 -2.27 4.44 1.03
N GLN A 185 -2.21 3.64 -0.04
CA GLN A 185 -1.82 2.23 0.04
C GLN A 185 -0.40 2.05 0.56
N ASN A 186 0.55 2.89 0.13
CA ASN A 186 1.92 2.86 0.62
C ASN A 186 2.00 3.19 2.12
N GLN A 187 1.25 4.17 2.61
CA GLN A 187 1.16 4.45 4.05
C GLN A 187 0.58 3.27 4.83
N ARG A 188 -0.48 2.63 4.32
CA ARG A 188 -1.06 1.42 4.94
C ARG A 188 -0.05 0.27 4.98
N LEU A 189 0.72 0.08 3.90
CA LEU A 189 1.79 -0.92 3.84
C LEU A 189 2.89 -0.63 4.87
N LEU A 190 3.36 0.62 4.98
CA LEU A 190 4.36 1.01 5.98
C LEU A 190 3.88 0.67 7.40
N ASN A 191 2.68 1.13 7.76
CA ASN A 191 2.08 0.84 9.07
C ASN A 191 1.95 -0.68 9.33
N ALA A 192 1.56 -1.46 8.32
CA ALA A 192 1.47 -2.91 8.43
C ALA A 192 2.85 -3.57 8.61
N THR A 193 3.88 -3.09 7.90
CA THR A 193 5.26 -3.61 8.04
C THR A 193 5.85 -3.33 9.41
N GLU A 194 5.58 -2.15 9.99
CA GLU A 194 6.00 -1.79 11.35
C GLU A 194 5.34 -2.70 12.39
N LYS A 195 4.02 -2.89 12.30
CA LYS A 195 3.28 -3.81 13.16
C LYS A 195 3.82 -5.24 13.07
N LYS A 196 4.11 -5.71 11.85
CA LYS A 196 4.70 -7.04 11.63
C LYS A 196 6.06 -7.16 12.32
N ARG A 197 6.95 -6.16 12.19
CA ARG A 197 8.25 -6.16 12.86
C ARG A 197 8.11 -6.15 14.38
N ALA A 198 7.21 -5.35 14.93
CA ALA A 198 6.95 -5.30 16.38
C ALA A 198 6.50 -6.66 16.92
N LEU A 199 5.54 -7.30 16.25
CA LEU A 199 5.08 -8.64 16.63
C LEU A 199 6.18 -9.71 16.50
N GLN A 200 7.00 -9.64 15.45
CA GLN A 200 8.15 -10.53 15.30
C GLN A 200 9.17 -10.37 16.43
N SER A 201 9.44 -9.14 16.87
CA SER A 201 10.30 -8.85 18.03
C SER A 201 9.72 -9.43 19.32
N GLN A 202 8.40 -9.28 19.54
CA GLN A 202 7.71 -9.88 20.69
C GLN A 202 7.80 -11.41 20.68
N ILE A 203 7.57 -12.05 19.54
CA ILE A 203 7.70 -13.52 19.40
C ILE A 203 9.13 -13.95 19.75
N LEU A 204 10.14 -13.22 19.27
CA LEU A 204 11.54 -13.53 19.58
C LEU A 204 11.84 -13.36 21.07
N HIS A 205 11.35 -12.29 21.70
CA HIS A 205 11.48 -12.05 23.13
C HIS A 205 10.90 -13.21 23.96
N TYR A 206 9.66 -13.61 23.67
CA TYR A 206 9.02 -14.72 24.38
C TYR A 206 9.71 -16.06 24.12
N LYS A 207 10.19 -16.32 22.90
CA LYS A 207 10.98 -17.53 22.59
C LYS A 207 12.26 -17.59 23.44
N ASN A 208 12.97 -16.47 23.58
CA ASN A 208 14.17 -16.40 24.41
C ASN A 208 13.85 -16.61 25.90
N LEU A 209 12.74 -16.02 26.37
CA LEU A 209 12.28 -16.21 27.74
C LEU A 209 11.96 -17.69 28.01
N MET A 210 11.20 -18.33 27.11
CA MET A 210 10.86 -19.75 27.21
C MET A 210 12.12 -20.62 27.22
N ALA A 211 13.06 -20.40 26.30
CA ALA A 211 14.32 -21.15 26.26
C ALA A 211 15.16 -20.98 27.53
N ASN A 212 15.18 -19.78 28.12
CA ASN A 212 15.87 -19.54 29.38
C ASN A 212 15.18 -20.28 30.54
N THR A 213 13.85 -20.20 30.64
CA THR A 213 13.10 -20.93 31.67
C THR A 213 13.30 -22.44 31.56
N GLU A 214 13.30 -22.99 30.33
CA GLU A 214 13.54 -24.41 30.09
C GLU A 214 14.93 -24.84 30.57
N LYS A 215 15.98 -24.08 30.22
CA LYS A 215 17.34 -24.31 30.72
C LYS A 215 17.41 -24.28 32.25
N THR A 216 16.75 -23.30 32.89
CA THR A 216 16.73 -23.23 34.36
C THR A 216 16.02 -24.42 35.00
N MET A 217 14.89 -24.86 34.43
CA MET A 217 14.17 -26.04 34.90
C MET A 217 15.00 -27.32 34.71
N GLU A 218 15.73 -27.44 33.61
CA GLU A 218 16.60 -28.58 33.35
C GLU A 218 17.79 -28.63 34.32
N MET A 219 18.44 -27.49 34.58
CA MET A 219 19.48 -27.40 35.62
C MET A 219 18.95 -27.79 37.01
N LEU A 220 17.76 -27.33 37.38
CA LEU A 220 17.10 -27.71 38.63
C LEU A 220 16.80 -29.21 38.70
N ARG A 221 16.25 -29.80 37.63
CA ARG A 221 16.01 -31.24 37.53
C ARG A 221 17.30 -32.05 37.69
N ASN A 222 18.38 -31.64 37.04
CA ASN A 222 19.67 -32.30 37.13
C ASN A 222 20.28 -32.19 38.54
N SER A 223 20.21 -31.00 39.15
CA SER A 223 20.63 -30.79 40.54
C SER A 223 19.84 -31.69 41.50
N HIS A 224 18.51 -31.72 41.38
CA HIS A 224 17.66 -32.58 42.20
C HIS A 224 17.99 -34.06 42.02
N LYS A 225 18.18 -34.52 40.77
CA LYS A 225 18.61 -35.89 40.48
C LYS A 225 19.95 -36.22 41.17
N GLN A 226 20.90 -35.29 41.16
CA GLN A 226 22.18 -35.47 41.83
C GLN A 226 22.03 -35.57 43.35
N THR A 227 21.17 -34.75 43.95
CA THR A 227 20.87 -34.86 45.39
C THR A 227 20.27 -36.22 45.75
N LEU A 228 19.34 -36.74 44.94
CA LEU A 228 18.76 -38.07 45.15
C LEU A 228 19.82 -39.17 45.07
N LEU A 229 20.73 -39.10 44.09
CA LEU A 229 21.85 -40.05 43.98
C LEU A 229 22.79 -39.97 45.18
N ASN A 230 23.05 -38.77 45.69
CA ASN A 230 23.87 -38.58 46.90
C ASN A 230 23.17 -39.18 48.13
N HIS A 231 21.86 -38.93 48.30
CA HIS A 231 21.06 -39.54 49.37
C HIS A 231 21.05 -41.07 49.25
N GLU A 232 20.91 -41.63 48.05
CA GLU A 232 20.97 -43.07 47.81
C GLU A 232 22.32 -43.66 48.24
N LYS A 233 23.44 -43.02 47.86
CA LYS A 233 24.79 -43.43 48.29
C LYS A 233 24.95 -43.38 49.81
N SER A 234 24.50 -42.30 50.45
CA SER A 234 24.54 -42.17 51.91
C SER A 234 23.71 -43.25 52.60
N LEU A 235 22.53 -43.58 52.08
CA LEU A 235 21.70 -44.67 52.60
C LEU A 235 22.40 -46.03 52.47
N ARG A 236 23.06 -46.32 51.35
CA ARG A 236 23.85 -47.56 51.19
C ARG A 236 24.93 -47.67 52.26
N VAL A 237 25.70 -46.60 52.48
CA VAL A 237 26.75 -46.56 53.51
C VAL A 237 26.16 -46.79 54.90
N LEU A 238 25.05 -46.13 55.22
CA LEU A 238 24.35 -46.32 56.50
C LEU A 238 23.89 -47.77 56.70
N ILE A 239 23.32 -48.38 55.65
CA ILE A 239 22.92 -49.79 55.65
C ILE A 239 24.12 -50.70 55.93
N PHE A 240 25.27 -50.47 55.29
CA PHE A 240 26.50 -51.22 55.57
C PHE A 240 26.93 -51.10 57.04
N TYR A 241 26.96 -49.89 57.60
CA TYR A 241 27.27 -49.70 59.02
C TYR A 241 26.28 -50.44 59.94
N PHE A 242 24.98 -50.42 59.65
CA PHE A 242 23.99 -51.17 60.43
C PHE A 242 24.19 -52.68 60.33
N LEU A 243 24.51 -53.21 59.14
CA LEU A 243 24.84 -54.63 58.97
C LEU A 243 26.09 -55.01 59.78
N ASP A 244 27.16 -54.21 59.73
CA ASP A 244 28.39 -54.44 60.48
C ASP A 244 28.14 -54.46 62.00
N ILE A 245 27.37 -53.49 62.50
CA ILE A 245 26.96 -53.45 63.91
C ILE A 245 26.17 -54.72 64.28
N THR A 246 25.27 -55.17 63.40
CA THR A 246 24.44 -56.37 63.64
C THR A 246 25.31 -57.65 63.65
N VAL A 247 26.29 -57.75 62.76
CA VAL A 247 27.28 -58.85 62.72
C VAL A 247 28.13 -58.85 63.99
N LEU A 248 28.64 -57.70 64.44
CA LEU A 248 29.36 -57.58 65.70
C LEU A 248 28.51 -58.02 66.89
N PHE A 249 27.24 -57.61 66.92
CA PHE A 249 26.30 -58.04 67.95
C PHE A 249 26.06 -59.56 67.94
N SER A 250 26.02 -60.17 66.75
CA SER A 250 25.89 -61.62 66.57
C SER A 250 27.14 -62.38 67.03
N GLN A 251 28.34 -61.91 66.69
CA GLN A 251 29.60 -62.51 67.16
C GLN A 251 29.79 -62.38 68.68
N LYS A 252 29.31 -61.29 69.28
CA LYS A 252 29.35 -61.13 70.75
C LYS A 252 28.41 -62.12 71.45
N LYS A 253 27.24 -62.43 70.87
CA LYS A 253 26.33 -63.49 71.35
C LYS A 253 26.91 -64.90 71.23
N THR A 254 27.73 -65.20 70.22
CA THR A 254 28.35 -66.54 70.09
C THR A 254 29.56 -66.70 71.01
N LYS A 255 30.44 -65.69 71.13
CA LYS A 255 31.61 -65.70 72.05
C LYS A 255 31.21 -65.84 73.53
N THR A 256 30.09 -65.24 73.93
CA THR A 256 29.57 -65.39 75.30
C THR A 256 29.00 -66.79 75.54
N LYS A 257 28.36 -67.41 74.53
CA LYS A 257 27.91 -68.81 74.60
C LYS A 257 29.09 -69.79 74.65
N THR A 258 30.16 -69.57 73.89
CA THR A 258 31.34 -70.46 73.89
C THR A 258 32.15 -70.37 75.17
N LYS A 259 32.40 -69.16 75.71
CA LYS A 259 33.06 -69.00 77.02
C LYS A 259 32.29 -69.69 78.16
N LYS A 260 30.96 -69.56 78.15
CA LYS A 260 30.11 -70.23 79.14
C LYS A 260 30.14 -71.76 79.01
N ALA A 261 30.29 -72.28 77.79
CA ALA A 261 30.48 -73.72 77.55
C ALA A 261 31.88 -74.21 77.95
N GLU A 262 32.92 -73.41 77.76
CA GLU A 262 34.30 -73.71 78.19
C GLU A 262 34.43 -73.72 79.72
N GLU A 263 33.83 -72.75 80.42
CA GLU A 263 33.74 -72.72 81.88
C GLU A 263 33.00 -73.96 82.43
N GLN A 264 31.93 -74.38 81.76
CA GLN A 264 31.22 -75.62 82.10
C GLN A 264 32.07 -76.88 81.87
N LEU A 265 32.91 -76.89 80.82
CA LEU A 265 33.77 -78.02 80.48
C LEU A 265 35.00 -78.11 81.41
N GLN A 266 35.55 -76.98 81.86
CA GLN A 266 36.57 -76.91 82.92
C GLN A 266 36.04 -77.37 84.28
N ALA A 267 34.81 -76.98 84.65
CA ALA A 267 34.16 -77.46 85.87
C ALA A 267 33.94 -78.99 85.86
N LEU A 268 33.62 -79.58 84.69
CA LEU A 268 33.50 -81.04 84.55
C LEU A 268 34.87 -81.75 84.60
N LEU A 269 35.93 -81.12 84.08
CA LEU A 269 37.29 -81.70 84.11
C LEU A 269 37.90 -81.69 85.53
N GLU A 270 37.55 -80.72 86.36
CA GLU A 270 37.86 -80.73 87.80
C GLU A 270 37.03 -81.76 88.57
N ALA A 271 35.75 -81.95 88.21
CA ALA A 271 34.92 -82.99 88.82
C ALA A 271 35.39 -84.42 88.50
N VAL A 272 35.98 -84.65 87.32
CA VAL A 272 36.49 -85.97 86.89
C VAL A 272 37.83 -86.34 87.55
N LYS A 273 38.60 -85.38 88.08
CA LYS A 273 39.86 -85.67 88.80
C LYS A 273 39.67 -86.14 90.25
N VAL A 274 38.48 -85.99 90.84
CA VAL A 274 38.26 -86.21 92.29
C VAL A 274 37.60 -87.55 92.63
N GLN A 275 37.04 -88.32 91.68
CA GLN A 275 36.40 -89.60 92.02
C GLN A 275 36.46 -90.61 90.87
N GLY A 276 37.55 -91.40 90.86
CA GLY A 276 37.56 -92.72 90.21
C GLY A 276 37.01 -93.75 91.18
N GLY A 277 35.80 -94.27 90.92
CA GLY A 277 35.30 -95.38 91.72
C GLY A 277 33.79 -95.60 91.68
N SER A 278 33.36 -96.38 90.68
CA SER A 278 32.29 -97.38 90.78
C SER A 278 30.81 -96.98 90.60
N LEU A 279 30.16 -97.94 89.94
CA LEU A 279 28.74 -98.29 89.90
C LEU A 279 27.81 -97.36 89.09
N LEU A 280 27.31 -97.77 87.93
CA LEU A 280 26.46 -98.92 87.56
C LEU A 280 25.02 -98.46 87.33
N ARG A 281 24.52 -98.90 86.18
CA ARG A 281 23.15 -99.35 85.93
C ARG A 281 22.03 -98.31 85.89
N LYS A 282 21.65 -98.12 84.63
CA LYS A 282 20.38 -98.58 84.03
C LYS A 282 19.11 -97.81 84.42
N LYS A 283 18.61 -97.22 83.34
CA LYS A 283 17.31 -97.46 82.70
C LYS A 283 16.14 -96.64 83.19
N THR A 284 15.29 -96.42 82.18
CA THR A 284 13.83 -96.29 82.21
C THR A 284 13.33 -94.96 82.75
N ALA A 285 12.27 -94.38 82.20
CA ALA A 285 11.43 -94.66 81.06
C ALA A 285 10.48 -93.47 80.97
N HIS A 286 9.52 -93.58 80.06
CA HIS A 286 8.29 -92.82 80.01
C HIS A 286 8.44 -91.41 79.43
N ASN A 287 7.51 -90.93 78.65
CA ASN A 287 6.37 -91.44 77.89
C ASN A 287 5.71 -90.17 77.37
N ALA A 288 4.79 -90.35 76.43
CA ALA A 288 3.70 -89.41 76.18
C ALA A 288 4.12 -88.08 75.51
N SER A 289 3.38 -87.54 74.57
CA SER A 289 2.19 -87.97 73.84
C SER A 289 1.83 -86.79 72.92
N ARG A 290 0.98 -87.07 71.93
CA ARG A 290 0.16 -86.12 71.14
C ARG A 290 0.93 -85.31 70.10
N GLY A 291 0.49 -85.21 68.84
CA GLY A 291 -0.74 -85.68 68.22
C GLY A 291 -0.98 -84.91 66.92
N THR A 292 -1.56 -85.59 65.93
CA THR A 292 -2.64 -85.11 65.02
C THR A 292 -2.41 -83.81 64.23
N SER A 293 -2.20 -83.84 62.91
CA SER A 293 -3.17 -84.09 61.81
C SER A 293 -4.19 -82.96 61.57
N GLY A 294 -4.25 -82.50 60.30
CA GLY A 294 -5.40 -81.80 59.70
C GLY A 294 -5.54 -80.32 60.10
N SER A 295 -6.16 -79.42 59.35
CA SER A 295 -6.92 -79.55 58.12
C SER A 295 -7.35 -78.12 57.71
N THR A 296 -7.35 -77.86 56.40
CA THR A 296 -8.37 -77.12 55.62
C THR A 296 -8.68 -75.62 55.80
N ARG A 297 -8.77 -75.00 54.60
CA ARG A 297 -9.82 -74.06 54.12
C ARG A 297 -9.78 -72.62 54.70
N THR A 298 -10.11 -71.54 53.99
CA THR A 298 -10.60 -71.25 52.62
C THR A 298 -10.73 -69.73 52.46
N ARG A 299 -10.68 -69.25 51.19
CA ARG A 299 -11.46 -68.13 50.57
C ARG A 299 -11.33 -66.75 51.24
N LYS A 300 -11.40 -65.58 50.59
CA LYS A 300 -11.64 -65.00 49.24
C LYS A 300 -11.57 -63.46 49.53
N HIS A 301 -11.21 -62.50 48.70
CA HIS A 301 -11.63 -62.07 47.35
C HIS A 301 -10.62 -60.96 46.92
N ALA A 302 -10.15 -60.91 45.67
CA ALA A 302 -10.54 -59.96 44.58
C ALA A 302 -10.34 -58.47 44.92
N THR A 303 -9.67 -57.61 44.13
CA THR A 303 -9.63 -57.42 42.66
C THR A 303 -8.23 -56.92 42.20
N ARG A 304 -7.65 -57.38 41.08
CA ARG A 304 -7.79 -56.87 39.68
C ARG A 304 -7.46 -55.35 39.60
N THR A 305 -6.51 -54.86 38.79
CA THR A 305 -6.43 -55.00 37.33
C THR A 305 -5.05 -54.58 36.77
N SER A 306 -4.66 -55.20 35.65
CA SER A 306 -3.47 -55.01 34.84
C SER A 306 -3.51 -53.81 33.90
N ILE A 307 -2.32 -53.36 33.49
CA ILE A 307 -1.86 -53.01 32.13
C ILE A 307 -2.94 -52.78 31.06
N PHE A 308 -2.91 -51.62 30.38
CA PHE A 308 -3.14 -51.54 28.94
C PHE A 308 -2.39 -50.38 28.29
N ASN A 309 -1.71 -50.68 27.18
CA ASN A 309 -1.09 -49.74 26.24
C ASN A 309 -2.15 -49.21 25.25
N GLY A 310 -2.00 -47.95 24.83
CA GLY A 310 -2.05 -47.62 23.39
C GLY A 310 -3.25 -46.85 22.80
N VAL A 311 -2.87 -45.74 22.13
CA VAL A 311 -3.33 -45.27 20.79
C VAL A 311 -4.51 -44.27 20.69
N TYR A 312 -4.16 -43.11 20.12
CA TYR A 312 -4.88 -42.12 19.26
C TYR A 312 -6.43 -42.09 19.22
N THR A 313 -7.00 -40.88 19.28
CA THR A 313 -7.66 -40.18 18.15
C THR A 313 -8.17 -38.78 18.54
N SER A 314 -8.37 -37.97 17.51
CA SER A 314 -8.76 -36.56 17.40
C SER A 314 -10.16 -36.16 17.86
N SER A 315 -10.35 -34.88 18.17
CA SER A 315 -11.38 -34.01 17.55
C SER A 315 -11.02 -32.54 17.84
N ASN A 316 -10.89 -31.71 16.81
CA ASN A 316 -11.83 -30.62 16.46
C ASN A 316 -12.08 -29.61 17.58
#